data_AF-A0A162RUJ4-F1
#
_entry.id   AF-A0A162RUJ4-F1
#
_cell.length_a   1.000
_cell.length_b   1.000
_cell.length_c   1.000
_cell.angle_alpha   90.00
_cell.angle_beta   90.00
_cell.angle_gamma   90.00
#
_symmetry.space_group_name_H-M   'P 1'
#
loop_
_entity.id
_entity.type
_entity.pdbx_description
1 polymer ?
#
loop_
_entity_poly.entity_id
_entity_poly.type
_entity_poly.pdbx_seq_one_letter_code
_entity_poly.pdbx_strand_id
1 'polypeptide(L)'
;MTNFQKYFVLPESEKLLAVYRCSLMKTLPCYGKLYISSSYVSFNAKGFATKAKMIIPFQDVIRIQKLRSRGYIFHSLSILTQTKKEIYLEFSSITRRNSCFAKLFLQHKRALESQTEPGKAEKKIKDWEARLMEDEQKDAIGRVVPNDASLPVLSRQQTETIVYKKPEKSLHFTCITIGTRGDVQPYIALCKGLMKEGHRCRIATHDEFKDWIEEHGIEFRTVGGDPGELMRICVENNFFSVNFVVEGLRLFKDWIDELLTLSWKAVQGTEIIIESPSAMIGVHMAEALRVPYFRSFPMPMTRTRSFPHPFATPNNPKGRLYNDMTYVLFDHAVWRAIAARTNAFRKTTLGIPATSYEKLEVWKIPYLYSFSPSIVPSPLDWLDWIHCTGYWFLDNPQTGWTPDPELKAFIEASDARPIVYIGFGSIIVSDPVGITRVIIESVLLSNVRAIVSRGWSSRHKQGAVSEEADMLSRHPGTIMSVQSVPHDWLFPKIRAVVHHGGAGTTAAGLRAGRPTIIKPFFADQFFWGERVEEMGIGRCIKNLTVDNLSAALRVVSTDENMLKVANRVGQKIRAVST
;
A
#
# COMPACT_ATOMS: atom_id res chain seq x y z
N MET A 1 -42.61 -6.98 22.23
CA MET A 1 -41.58 -7.14 21.16
C MET A 1 -41.93 -6.27 19.95
N THR A 2 -42.19 -4.97 20.16
CA THR A 2 -42.62 -4.04 19.11
C THR A 2 -41.42 -3.32 18.49
N ASN A 3 -41.55 -2.93 17.21
CA ASN A 3 -40.58 -2.12 16.46
C ASN A 3 -39.18 -2.72 16.22
N PHE A 4 -38.99 -4.06 16.15
CA PHE A 4 -37.71 -4.58 15.62
C PHE A 4 -37.56 -4.25 14.11
N GLN A 5 -38.66 -4.26 13.36
CA GLN A 5 -38.70 -3.84 11.96
C GLN A 5 -38.28 -2.37 11.84
N LYS A 6 -38.89 -1.46 12.64
CA LYS A 6 -38.54 -0.02 12.63
C LYS A 6 -37.13 0.25 13.17
N TYR A 7 -36.60 -0.59 14.06
CA TYR A 7 -35.22 -0.50 14.55
C TYR A 7 -34.17 -0.78 13.46
N PHE A 8 -34.40 -1.81 12.65
CA PHE A 8 -33.52 -2.14 11.54
C PHE A 8 -33.84 -1.35 10.26
N VAL A 9 -35.08 -0.87 10.10
CA VAL A 9 -35.69 -0.34 8.85
C VAL A 9 -35.91 -1.50 7.86
N LEU A 10 -36.67 -2.50 8.32
CA LEU A 10 -37.11 -3.67 7.57
C LEU A 10 -38.61 -3.57 7.25
N PRO A 11 -39.11 -4.27 6.21
CA PRO A 11 -40.55 -4.30 5.88
C PRO A 11 -41.42 -4.78 7.06
N GLU A 12 -42.65 -4.27 7.17
CA GLU A 12 -43.54 -4.63 8.29
C GLU A 12 -44.01 -6.11 8.22
N SER A 13 -43.95 -6.74 7.04
CA SER A 13 -44.17 -8.17 6.83
C SER A 13 -43.08 -9.08 7.43
N GLU A 14 -41.92 -8.53 7.78
CA GLU A 14 -40.77 -9.29 8.29
C GLU A 14 -41.01 -9.77 9.74
N LYS A 15 -40.78 -11.06 9.98
CA LYS A 15 -41.04 -11.73 11.28
C LYS A 15 -39.72 -12.11 11.95
N LEU A 16 -39.51 -11.69 13.20
CA LEU A 16 -38.33 -12.06 13.99
C LEU A 16 -38.42 -13.52 14.45
N LEU A 17 -37.38 -14.31 14.21
CA LEU A 17 -37.34 -15.76 14.46
C LEU A 17 -36.40 -16.15 15.60
N ALA A 18 -35.28 -15.42 15.77
CA ALA A 18 -34.35 -15.63 16.89
C ALA A 18 -33.47 -14.39 17.14
N VAL A 19 -32.89 -14.30 18.34
CA VAL A 19 -31.90 -13.27 18.72
C VAL A 19 -30.79 -13.91 19.56
N TYR A 20 -29.54 -13.62 19.24
CA TYR A 20 -28.36 -14.19 19.90
C TYR A 20 -27.37 -13.10 20.35
N ARG A 21 -26.84 -13.20 21.57
CA ARG A 21 -25.73 -12.35 22.01
C ARG A 21 -24.39 -12.88 21.48
N CYS A 22 -23.64 -12.03 20.78
CA CYS A 22 -22.29 -12.32 20.27
C CYS A 22 -21.49 -11.03 20.02
N SER A 23 -20.17 -11.16 19.87
CA SER A 23 -19.29 -10.10 19.38
C SER A 23 -19.23 -10.14 17.86
N LEU A 24 -19.58 -9.03 17.20
CA LEU A 24 -19.21 -8.82 15.80
C LEU A 24 -17.76 -8.33 15.75
N MET A 25 -16.89 -9.09 15.08
CA MET A 25 -15.46 -8.78 15.07
C MET A 25 -15.16 -7.63 14.10
N LYS A 26 -14.77 -6.48 14.66
CA LYS A 26 -14.26 -5.30 13.94
C LYS A 26 -12.86 -4.96 14.46
N THR A 27 -12.44 -3.70 14.36
CA THR A 27 -11.18 -3.20 14.94
C THR A 27 -11.05 -3.53 16.43
N LEU A 28 -12.16 -3.45 17.18
CA LEU A 28 -12.36 -4.10 18.47
C LEU A 28 -13.60 -5.03 18.38
N PRO A 29 -13.69 -6.10 19.20
CA PRO A 29 -14.90 -6.93 19.30
C PRO A 29 -16.11 -6.10 19.72
N CYS A 30 -17.08 -5.96 18.83
CA CYS A 30 -18.28 -5.17 19.06
C CYS A 30 -19.35 -6.08 19.68
N TYR A 31 -19.40 -6.20 21.02
CA TYR A 31 -20.38 -7.04 21.71
C TYR A 31 -21.81 -6.53 21.55
N GLY A 32 -22.73 -7.40 21.14
CA GLY A 32 -24.09 -7.01 20.77
C GLY A 32 -25.04 -8.18 20.58
N LYS A 33 -26.09 -7.94 19.79
CA LYS A 33 -27.15 -8.91 19.47
C LYS A 33 -27.23 -9.11 17.96
N LEU A 34 -27.08 -10.35 17.50
CA LEU A 34 -27.52 -10.81 16.18
C LEU A 34 -29.02 -11.08 16.25
N TYR A 35 -29.75 -10.71 15.21
CA TYR A 35 -31.18 -10.89 15.00
C TYR A 35 -31.34 -11.70 13.72
N ILE A 36 -32.19 -12.72 13.77
CA ILE A 36 -32.53 -13.58 12.64
C ILE A 36 -34.03 -13.44 12.43
N SER A 37 -34.43 -12.91 11.29
CA SER A 37 -35.82 -12.78 10.88
C SER A 37 -36.06 -13.57 9.58
N SER A 38 -37.28 -13.56 9.05
CA SER A 38 -37.70 -14.38 7.89
C SER A 38 -36.83 -14.22 6.64
N SER A 39 -36.33 -13.02 6.39
CA SER A 39 -35.63 -12.65 5.15
C SER A 39 -34.24 -12.04 5.40
N TYR A 40 -33.94 -11.61 6.63
CA TYR A 40 -32.68 -10.92 6.99
C TYR A 40 -31.99 -11.51 8.22
N VAL A 41 -30.65 -11.44 8.21
CA VAL A 41 -29.81 -11.52 9.41
C VAL A 41 -29.24 -10.12 9.68
N SER A 42 -29.46 -9.60 10.89
CA SER A 42 -29.05 -8.24 11.28
C SER A 42 -28.23 -8.29 12.57
N PHE A 43 -27.33 -7.34 12.80
CA PHE A 43 -26.58 -7.23 14.07
C PHE A 43 -26.66 -5.82 14.63
N ASN A 44 -26.70 -5.70 15.95
CA ASN A 44 -26.54 -4.44 16.66
C ASN A 44 -25.71 -4.57 17.96
N ALA A 45 -24.58 -3.86 18.04
CA ALA A 45 -23.84 -3.57 19.26
C ALA A 45 -23.97 -2.10 19.67
N LYS A 46 -24.09 -1.86 20.99
CA LYS A 46 -24.00 -0.55 21.65
C LYS A 46 -23.25 -0.73 22.97
N GLY A 47 -22.01 -0.30 23.03
CA GLY A 47 -21.17 -0.23 24.23
C GLY A 47 -20.44 1.11 24.32
N PHE A 48 -19.76 1.35 25.45
CA PHE A 48 -19.19 2.66 25.82
C PHE A 48 -18.22 3.24 24.77
N ALA A 49 -17.48 2.39 24.04
CA ALA A 49 -16.57 2.78 22.96
C ALA A 49 -16.87 2.13 21.59
N THR A 50 -17.94 1.33 21.46
CA THR A 50 -18.24 0.59 20.22
C THR A 50 -19.73 0.59 19.87
N LYS A 51 -20.05 1.10 18.66
CA LYS A 51 -21.38 1.00 18.05
C LYS A 51 -21.24 0.26 16.72
N ALA A 52 -22.11 -0.71 16.43
CA ALA A 52 -22.11 -1.39 15.15
C ALA A 52 -23.52 -1.90 14.80
N LYS A 53 -24.13 -1.36 13.73
CA LYS A 53 -25.32 -1.91 13.08
C LYS A 53 -24.91 -2.65 11.80
N MET A 54 -25.65 -3.70 11.44
CA MET A 54 -25.45 -4.54 10.25
C MET A 54 -26.80 -5.13 9.85
N ILE A 55 -27.04 -5.30 8.55
CA ILE A 55 -28.20 -5.99 7.97
C ILE A 55 -27.68 -6.67 6.69
N ILE A 56 -27.94 -7.96 6.51
CA ILE A 56 -27.77 -8.64 5.21
C ILE A 56 -28.99 -9.54 4.94
N PRO A 57 -29.57 -9.53 3.73
CA PRO A 57 -30.59 -10.50 3.31
C PRO A 57 -30.06 -11.93 3.38
N PHE A 58 -30.91 -12.93 3.67
CA PHE A 58 -30.51 -14.35 3.56
C PHE A 58 -30.19 -14.78 2.12
N GLN A 59 -30.69 -14.04 1.13
CA GLN A 59 -30.33 -14.17 -0.29
C GLN A 59 -28.87 -13.75 -0.56
N ASP A 60 -28.35 -12.78 0.20
CA ASP A 60 -26.97 -12.29 0.08
C ASP A 60 -25.96 -13.20 0.78
N VAL A 61 -26.39 -14.23 1.50
CA VAL A 61 -25.50 -15.19 2.18
C VAL A 61 -25.04 -16.25 1.17
N ILE A 62 -23.72 -16.45 1.05
CA ILE A 62 -23.12 -17.57 0.28
C ILE A 62 -22.90 -18.78 1.18
N ARG A 63 -22.43 -18.56 2.40
CA ARG A 63 -22.00 -19.61 3.33
C ARG A 63 -22.09 -19.15 4.77
N ILE A 64 -22.55 -20.03 5.65
CA ILE A 64 -22.39 -19.90 7.11
C ILE A 64 -21.47 -21.03 7.56
N GLN A 65 -20.49 -20.77 8.42
CA GLN A 65 -19.51 -21.79 8.85
C GLN A 65 -19.19 -21.68 10.34
N LYS A 66 -19.17 -22.82 11.05
CA LYS A 66 -18.59 -22.94 12.40
C LYS A 66 -17.05 -22.89 12.29
N LEU A 67 -16.40 -22.04 13.07
CA LEU A 67 -14.94 -21.88 13.05
C LEU A 67 -14.31 -22.33 14.38
N ARG A 68 -13.11 -22.91 14.29
CA ARG A 68 -12.31 -23.33 15.46
C ARG A 68 -11.50 -22.14 15.98
N SER A 69 -11.95 -21.54 17.07
CA SER A 69 -11.31 -20.40 17.74
C SER A 69 -9.88 -20.73 18.19
N ARG A 70 -8.98 -19.73 18.19
CA ARG A 70 -7.58 -19.89 18.65
C ARG A 70 -7.41 -19.73 20.18
N GLY A 71 -8.44 -20.00 20.97
CA GLY A 71 -8.40 -19.88 22.43
C GLY A 71 -9.65 -20.46 23.11
N TYR A 72 -9.52 -20.82 24.39
CA TYR A 72 -10.45 -21.70 25.13
C TYR A 72 -11.80 -21.05 25.55
N ILE A 73 -12.02 -19.76 25.30
CA ILE A 73 -13.08 -18.97 25.99
C ILE A 73 -14.22 -18.53 25.05
N PHE A 74 -13.98 -18.50 23.73
CA PHE A 74 -14.94 -17.99 22.74
C PHE A 74 -15.12 -18.98 21.60
N HIS A 75 -16.30 -18.98 20.97
CA HIS A 75 -16.66 -19.92 19.91
C HIS A 75 -17.06 -19.15 18.65
N SER A 76 -16.30 -19.31 17.57
CA SER A 76 -16.43 -18.50 16.36
C SER A 76 -17.38 -19.10 15.31
N LEU A 77 -17.98 -18.21 14.52
CA LEU A 77 -18.83 -18.49 13.36
C LEU A 77 -18.59 -17.42 12.30
N SER A 78 -18.52 -17.79 11.02
CA SER A 78 -18.50 -16.81 9.91
C SER A 78 -19.76 -16.86 9.04
N ILE A 79 -20.09 -15.71 8.45
CA ILE A 79 -21.10 -15.55 7.40
C ILE A 79 -20.44 -14.87 6.21
N LEU A 80 -20.24 -15.59 5.11
CA LEU A 80 -19.74 -15.06 3.85
C LEU A 80 -20.91 -14.55 3.01
N THR A 81 -20.78 -13.34 2.46
CA THR A 81 -21.82 -12.70 1.64
C THR A 81 -21.46 -12.59 0.17
N GLN A 82 -22.44 -12.36 -0.71
CA GLN A 82 -22.27 -12.14 -2.15
C GLN A 82 -21.30 -11.00 -2.46
N THR A 83 -21.25 -9.96 -1.61
CA THR A 83 -20.28 -8.86 -1.69
C THR A 83 -18.82 -9.25 -1.35
N LYS A 84 -18.53 -10.55 -1.20
CA LYS A 84 -17.26 -11.15 -0.74
C LYS A 84 -16.78 -10.69 0.64
N LYS A 85 -17.64 -10.02 1.42
CA LYS A 85 -17.39 -9.71 2.83
C LYS A 85 -17.68 -10.95 3.67
N GLU A 86 -16.68 -11.47 4.38
CA GLU A 86 -16.87 -12.48 5.43
C GLU A 86 -17.00 -11.79 6.80
N ILE A 87 -18.07 -12.11 7.51
CA ILE A 87 -18.50 -11.51 8.77
C ILE A 87 -18.22 -12.52 9.88
N TYR A 88 -17.33 -12.19 10.82
CA TYR A 88 -17.00 -13.08 11.94
C TYR A 88 -17.76 -12.69 13.21
N LEU A 89 -18.40 -13.69 13.82
CA LEU A 89 -19.17 -13.58 15.05
C LEU A 89 -18.59 -14.51 16.12
N GLU A 90 -18.29 -13.99 17.31
CA GLU A 90 -17.79 -14.77 18.44
C GLU A 90 -18.81 -14.85 19.57
N PHE A 91 -19.02 -16.06 20.09
CA PHE A 91 -20.02 -16.36 21.12
C PHE A 91 -19.33 -16.80 22.41
N SER A 92 -19.80 -16.31 23.56
CA SER A 92 -19.33 -16.70 24.89
C SER A 92 -19.84 -18.08 25.36
N SER A 93 -20.26 -18.95 24.42
CA SER A 93 -20.83 -20.28 24.69
C SER A 93 -20.96 -21.05 23.38
N ILE A 94 -20.51 -22.31 23.39
CA ILE A 94 -20.57 -23.21 22.24
C ILE A 94 -22.02 -23.54 21.84
N THR A 95 -22.90 -23.68 22.82
CA THR A 95 -24.34 -23.89 22.64
C THR A 95 -25.01 -22.70 21.96
N ARG A 96 -24.61 -21.46 22.30
CA ARG A 96 -25.10 -20.24 21.61
C ARG A 96 -24.59 -20.19 20.17
N ARG A 97 -23.32 -20.55 19.92
CA ARG A 97 -22.72 -20.67 18.58
C ARG A 97 -23.47 -21.70 17.72
N ASN A 98 -23.77 -22.88 18.26
CA ASN A 98 -24.49 -23.96 17.58
C ASN A 98 -25.95 -23.61 17.31
N SER A 99 -26.67 -23.09 18.30
CA SER A 99 -28.07 -22.68 18.13
C SER A 99 -28.21 -21.56 17.10
N CYS A 100 -27.30 -20.57 17.14
CA CYS A 100 -27.25 -19.51 16.14
C CYS A 100 -26.93 -20.06 14.75
N PHE A 101 -25.93 -20.94 14.63
CA PHE A 101 -25.61 -21.65 13.39
C PHE A 101 -26.84 -22.37 12.82
N ALA A 102 -27.55 -23.16 13.62
CA ALA A 102 -28.73 -23.91 13.18
C ALA A 102 -29.88 -22.99 12.70
N LYS A 103 -30.14 -21.86 13.39
CA LYS A 103 -31.18 -20.91 12.95
C LYS A 103 -30.78 -20.13 11.69
N LEU A 104 -29.51 -19.72 11.57
CA LEU A 104 -28.97 -19.10 10.35
C LEU A 104 -29.03 -20.07 9.17
N PHE A 105 -28.58 -21.31 9.38
CA PHE A 105 -28.57 -22.37 8.38
C PHE A 105 -29.98 -22.70 7.90
N LEU A 106 -30.96 -22.84 8.81
CA LEU A 106 -32.34 -23.13 8.43
C LEU A 106 -32.99 -22.02 7.60
N GLN A 107 -32.73 -20.73 7.89
CA GLN A 107 -33.26 -19.64 7.06
C GLN A 107 -32.51 -19.50 5.73
N HIS A 108 -31.20 -19.74 5.71
CA HIS A 108 -30.42 -19.77 4.48
C HIS A 108 -30.84 -20.94 3.56
N LYS A 109 -31.09 -22.14 4.11
CA LYS A 109 -31.66 -23.29 3.38
C LYS A 109 -33.00 -22.93 2.75
N ARG A 110 -33.93 -22.35 3.52
CA ARG A 110 -35.23 -21.85 3.01
C ARG A 110 -35.09 -20.77 1.93
N ALA A 111 -34.14 -19.85 2.08
CA ALA A 111 -33.89 -18.82 1.08
C ALA A 111 -33.41 -19.44 -0.25
N LEU A 112 -32.48 -20.41 -0.20
CA LEU A 112 -32.02 -21.16 -1.38
C LEU A 112 -33.13 -22.00 -2.01
N GLU A 113 -33.96 -22.66 -1.20
CA GLU A 113 -35.14 -23.42 -1.64
C GLU A 113 -36.15 -22.51 -2.35
N SER A 114 -36.34 -21.28 -1.88
CA SER A 114 -37.21 -20.28 -2.53
C SER A 114 -36.65 -19.66 -3.82
N GLN A 115 -35.40 -19.99 -4.19
CA GLN A 115 -34.68 -19.40 -5.33
C GLN A 115 -34.27 -20.42 -6.42
N THR A 116 -34.56 -21.72 -6.26
CA THR A 116 -33.99 -22.77 -7.10
C THR A 116 -35.04 -23.79 -7.55
N GLU A 117 -34.97 -24.25 -8.81
CA GLU A 117 -35.73 -25.42 -9.27
C GLU A 117 -35.41 -26.67 -8.41
N PRO A 118 -36.39 -27.53 -8.09
CA PRO A 118 -36.26 -28.52 -7.01
C PRO A 118 -35.01 -29.42 -7.08
N GLY A 119 -34.72 -29.99 -8.26
CA GLY A 119 -33.64 -30.97 -8.43
C GLY A 119 -32.22 -30.44 -8.21
N LYS A 120 -32.00 -29.11 -8.24
CA LYS A 120 -30.69 -28.50 -7.96
C LYS A 120 -30.49 -28.18 -6.47
N ALA A 121 -31.57 -28.06 -5.70
CA ALA A 121 -31.50 -27.84 -4.26
C ALA A 121 -31.11 -29.13 -3.51
N GLU A 122 -31.80 -30.25 -3.76
CA GLU A 122 -31.57 -31.53 -3.07
C GLU A 122 -30.11 -31.98 -3.06
N LYS A 123 -29.41 -31.88 -4.20
CA LYS A 123 -28.02 -32.34 -4.30
C LYS A 123 -27.07 -31.50 -3.44
N LYS A 124 -27.27 -30.18 -3.39
CA LYS A 124 -26.55 -29.29 -2.47
C LYS A 124 -26.87 -29.58 -1.00
N ILE A 125 -28.10 -30.00 -0.70
CA ILE A 125 -28.56 -30.28 0.66
C ILE A 125 -27.93 -31.59 1.18
N LYS A 126 -27.97 -32.67 0.40
CA LYS A 126 -27.44 -33.99 0.79
C LYS A 126 -25.92 -33.98 1.03
N ASP A 127 -25.14 -33.30 0.18
CA ASP A 127 -23.68 -33.12 0.36
C ASP A 127 -23.29 -32.33 1.63
N TRP A 128 -24.25 -31.61 2.23
CA TRP A 128 -24.04 -30.76 3.41
C TRP A 128 -24.60 -31.36 4.70
N GLU A 129 -25.70 -32.10 4.66
CA GLU A 129 -26.27 -32.76 5.84
C GLU A 129 -25.33 -33.84 6.40
N ALA A 130 -24.56 -34.52 5.54
CA ALA A 130 -23.47 -35.42 5.95
C ALA A 130 -22.43 -34.73 6.86
N ARG A 131 -22.11 -33.44 6.61
CA ARG A 131 -21.10 -32.66 7.35
C ARG A 131 -21.60 -32.08 8.67
N LEU A 132 -22.90 -32.18 8.93
CA LEU A 132 -23.51 -31.72 10.19
C LEU A 132 -23.39 -32.79 11.28
N MET A 133 -23.55 -34.07 10.92
CA MET A 133 -23.55 -35.20 11.85
C MET A 133 -22.20 -35.43 12.53
N GLU A 134 -21.07 -35.19 11.84
CA GLU A 134 -19.70 -35.31 12.40
C GLU A 134 -19.40 -34.34 13.56
N ASP A 135 -20.21 -33.28 13.69
CA ASP A 135 -19.89 -32.09 14.48
C ASP A 135 -20.83 -31.88 15.68
N GLU A 136 -21.95 -32.62 15.78
CA GLU A 136 -22.83 -32.58 16.97
C GLU A 136 -22.35 -33.49 18.11
N GLN A 137 -21.60 -34.55 17.80
CA GLN A 137 -21.17 -35.60 18.74
C GLN A 137 -20.15 -35.15 19.82
N LYS A 138 -19.89 -33.84 19.96
CA LYS A 138 -18.81 -33.26 20.77
C LYS A 138 -19.23 -32.22 21.82
N ASP A 139 -20.42 -31.59 21.69
CA ASP A 139 -20.75 -30.34 22.39
C ASP A 139 -21.77 -30.49 23.55
N ALA A 140 -22.05 -31.71 24.01
CA ALA A 140 -23.22 -32.06 24.84
C ALA A 140 -23.02 -32.02 26.39
N ILE A 141 -22.51 -30.92 26.98
CA ILE A 141 -22.64 -30.67 28.44
C ILE A 141 -23.10 -29.21 28.74
N GLY A 142 -24.36 -29.11 29.20
CA GLY A 142 -24.98 -28.14 30.13
C GLY A 142 -24.65 -26.63 30.17
N ARG A 143 -25.70 -25.78 30.17
CA ARG A 143 -26.19 -24.99 31.35
C ARG A 143 -27.35 -24.01 31.01
N VAL A 144 -28.05 -23.53 32.04
CA VAL A 144 -29.32 -22.72 32.02
C VAL A 144 -29.09 -21.29 32.57
N VAL A 145 -29.99 -20.32 32.29
CA VAL A 145 -29.83 -18.86 32.58
C VAL A 145 -31.16 -18.10 32.84
N PRO A 146 -31.14 -17.04 33.67
CA PRO A 146 -31.92 -15.77 33.49
C PRO A 146 -31.05 -14.47 33.70
N ASN A 147 -31.51 -13.19 33.64
CA ASN A 147 -32.35 -12.41 32.69
C ASN A 147 -32.54 -10.92 33.20
N ASP A 148 -32.30 -9.78 32.51
CA ASP A 148 -31.60 -9.51 31.23
C ASP A 148 -30.65 -8.26 31.19
N ALA A 149 -30.90 -7.01 31.67
CA ALA A 149 -32.12 -6.28 32.10
C ALA A 149 -32.22 -4.85 31.44
N SER A 150 -32.45 -3.74 32.18
CA SER A 150 -32.81 -2.39 31.65
C SER A 150 -31.74 -1.26 31.77
N LEU A 151 -31.68 -0.32 30.80
CA LEU A 151 -30.72 0.82 30.70
C LEU A 151 -31.25 2.02 29.85
N PRO A 152 -30.70 3.26 29.99
CA PRO A 152 -31.13 4.48 29.26
C PRO A 152 -30.29 4.88 27.99
N VAL A 153 -30.21 6.17 27.63
CA VAL A 153 -30.13 6.71 26.25
C VAL A 153 -29.04 7.81 26.04
N LEU A 154 -28.43 7.92 24.83
CA LEU A 154 -28.11 9.21 24.12
C LEU A 154 -27.33 9.06 22.78
N SER A 155 -27.34 10.14 21.96
CA SER A 155 -26.49 10.51 20.79
C SER A 155 -27.30 10.92 19.53
N ARG A 156 -27.09 12.14 19.00
CA ARG A 156 -27.71 12.70 17.78
C ARG A 156 -26.85 12.48 16.51
N GLN A 157 -27.42 12.73 15.33
CA GLN A 157 -26.74 12.82 14.03
C GLN A 157 -26.63 14.28 13.57
N GLN A 158 -25.69 14.54 12.66
CA GLN A 158 -25.63 15.74 11.82
C GLN A 158 -25.33 15.29 10.38
N THR A 159 -25.79 16.07 9.39
CA THR A 159 -25.66 15.75 7.96
C THR A 159 -25.49 17.05 7.17
N GLU A 160 -24.28 17.31 6.71
CA GLU A 160 -23.94 18.43 5.85
C GLU A 160 -23.07 17.93 4.68
N THR A 161 -23.32 18.45 3.48
CA THR A 161 -22.60 18.05 2.27
C THR A 161 -21.41 19.00 2.08
N ILE A 162 -20.19 18.51 2.26
CA ILE A 162 -18.98 19.35 2.11
C ILE A 162 -18.79 19.71 0.64
N VAL A 163 -19.02 20.98 0.31
CA VAL A 163 -18.75 21.55 -1.02
C VAL A 163 -17.36 22.18 -1.02
N TYR A 164 -16.41 21.51 -1.65
CA TYR A 164 -15.05 22.05 -1.84
C TYR A 164 -15.10 23.22 -2.83
N LYS A 165 -14.75 24.43 -2.35
CA LYS A 165 -14.53 25.60 -3.20
C LYS A 165 -13.03 25.74 -3.52
N LYS A 166 -12.72 26.12 -4.77
CA LYS A 166 -11.37 26.53 -5.15
C LYS A 166 -11.00 27.85 -4.42
N PRO A 167 -9.74 28.06 -4.00
CA PRO A 167 -9.30 29.33 -3.45
C PRO A 167 -9.51 30.50 -4.42
N GLU A 168 -10.02 31.62 -3.92
CA GLU A 168 -10.30 32.83 -4.71
C GLU A 168 -9.03 33.58 -5.15
N LYS A 169 -7.89 33.30 -4.49
CA LYS A 169 -6.55 33.81 -4.82
C LYS A 169 -5.60 32.68 -5.21
N SER A 170 -4.58 33.02 -6.00
CA SER A 170 -3.37 32.19 -6.11
C SER A 170 -2.78 31.97 -4.71
N LEU A 171 -2.48 30.71 -4.38
CA LEU A 171 -1.74 30.34 -3.19
C LEU A 171 -0.29 29.95 -3.53
N HIS A 172 0.61 30.06 -2.56
CA HIS A 172 2.00 29.63 -2.68
C HIS A 172 2.26 28.30 -1.94
N PHE A 173 2.55 27.25 -2.69
CA PHE A 173 2.85 25.91 -2.18
C PHE A 173 4.36 25.66 -2.12
N THR A 174 4.87 25.15 -1.01
CA THR A 174 6.23 24.57 -0.93
C THR A 174 6.15 23.07 -0.68
N CYS A 175 6.70 22.30 -1.61
CA CYS A 175 6.82 20.85 -1.53
C CYS A 175 8.21 20.47 -1.01
N ILE A 176 8.30 19.90 0.18
CA ILE A 176 9.57 19.47 0.80
C ILE A 176 9.77 17.97 0.53
N THR A 177 10.90 17.59 -0.06
CA THR A 177 11.23 16.18 -0.27
C THR A 177 12.74 15.94 -0.22
N ILE A 178 13.13 14.78 0.30
CA ILE A 178 14.51 14.31 0.31
C ILE A 178 14.59 12.88 -0.19
N GLY A 179 15.70 12.54 -0.83
CA GLY A 179 15.92 11.26 -1.48
C GLY A 179 16.33 11.42 -2.94
N THR A 180 15.86 10.50 -3.77
CA THR A 180 16.30 10.33 -5.16
C THR A 180 15.36 11.01 -6.17
N ARG A 181 15.67 10.86 -7.46
CA ARG A 181 14.72 11.16 -8.57
C ARG A 181 13.32 10.58 -8.33
N GLY A 182 13.19 9.41 -7.71
CA GLY A 182 11.90 8.79 -7.41
C GLY A 182 11.06 9.56 -6.37
N ASP A 183 11.72 10.31 -5.51
CA ASP A 183 11.14 11.10 -4.42
C ASP A 183 10.86 12.56 -4.85
N VAL A 184 11.46 13.02 -5.95
CA VAL A 184 11.30 14.37 -6.54
C VAL A 184 10.30 14.39 -7.70
N GLN A 185 10.35 13.42 -8.62
CA GLN A 185 9.51 13.39 -9.83
C GLN A 185 8.00 13.52 -9.56
N PRO A 186 7.42 12.90 -8.49
CA PRO A 186 6.01 13.07 -8.17
C PRO A 186 5.65 14.51 -7.80
N TYR A 187 6.52 15.24 -7.09
CA TYR A 187 6.27 16.63 -6.71
C TYR A 187 6.34 17.58 -7.91
N ILE A 188 7.23 17.32 -8.87
CA ILE A 188 7.22 18.05 -10.15
C ILE A 188 5.86 17.90 -10.85
N ALA A 189 5.32 16.68 -10.91
CA ALA A 189 4.00 16.43 -11.49
C ALA A 189 2.87 17.14 -10.71
N LEU A 190 2.90 17.09 -9.37
CA LEU A 190 1.94 17.80 -8.51
C LEU A 190 2.00 19.32 -8.72
N CYS A 191 3.19 19.91 -8.71
CA CYS A 191 3.40 21.33 -8.93
C CYS A 191 2.91 21.77 -10.31
N LYS A 192 3.18 21.01 -11.37
CA LYS A 192 2.63 21.27 -12.72
C LYS A 192 1.09 21.18 -12.76
N GLY A 193 0.46 20.39 -11.88
CA GLY A 193 -0.99 20.41 -11.67
C GLY A 193 -1.48 21.68 -10.97
N LEU A 194 -0.88 22.03 -9.82
CA LEU A 194 -1.21 23.23 -9.05
C LEU A 194 -0.98 24.53 -9.83
N MET A 195 0.06 24.59 -10.67
CA MET A 195 0.35 25.73 -11.54
C MET A 195 -0.69 25.90 -12.66
N LYS A 196 -1.24 24.80 -13.22
CA LYS A 196 -2.39 24.88 -14.14
C LYS A 196 -3.63 25.45 -13.46
N GLU A 197 -3.81 25.17 -12.18
CA GLU A 197 -4.87 25.77 -11.37
C GLU A 197 -4.62 27.24 -10.99
N GLY A 198 -3.51 27.85 -11.41
CA GLY A 198 -3.19 29.25 -11.14
C GLY A 198 -2.60 29.46 -9.75
N HIS A 199 -1.80 28.51 -9.25
CA HIS A 199 -1.06 28.63 -8.00
C HIS A 199 0.44 28.73 -8.25
N ARG A 200 1.18 29.32 -7.30
CA ARG A 200 2.65 29.31 -7.30
C ARG A 200 3.16 28.05 -6.62
N CYS A 201 4.24 27.47 -7.14
CA CYS A 201 4.87 26.29 -6.57
C CYS A 201 6.38 26.42 -6.42
N ARG A 202 6.88 25.88 -5.31
CA ARG A 202 8.28 25.72 -4.95
C ARG A 202 8.55 24.26 -4.58
N ILE A 203 9.68 23.71 -4.99
CA ILE A 203 10.19 22.43 -4.48
C ILE A 203 11.47 22.70 -3.68
N ALA A 204 11.49 22.17 -2.45
CA ALA A 204 12.62 22.21 -1.55
C ALA A 204 13.26 20.80 -1.49
N THR A 205 14.44 20.64 -2.09
CA THR A 205 15.15 19.35 -2.18
C THR A 205 16.66 19.56 -2.45
N HIS A 206 17.39 18.50 -2.81
CA HIS A 206 18.83 18.52 -3.04
C HIS A 206 19.21 19.26 -4.34
N ASP A 207 20.38 19.91 -4.35
CA ASP A 207 20.83 20.76 -5.46
C ASP A 207 21.04 20.02 -6.79
N GLU A 208 21.28 18.70 -6.78
CA GLU A 208 21.36 17.89 -8.01
C GLU A 208 20.08 17.93 -8.86
N PHE A 209 18.93 18.26 -8.27
CA PHE A 209 17.64 18.33 -8.96
C PHE A 209 17.25 19.75 -9.39
N LYS A 210 18.03 20.78 -9.04
CA LYS A 210 17.69 22.19 -9.27
C LYS A 210 17.29 22.46 -10.71
N ASP A 211 18.17 22.16 -11.65
CA ASP A 211 17.99 22.59 -13.05
C ASP A 211 16.80 21.87 -13.70
N TRP A 212 16.50 20.62 -13.30
CA TRP A 212 15.33 19.85 -13.75
C TRP A 212 14.01 20.33 -13.14
N ILE A 213 14.04 20.92 -11.95
CA ILE A 213 12.89 21.58 -11.32
C ILE A 213 12.62 22.93 -12.02
N GLU A 214 13.68 23.70 -12.28
CA GLU A 214 13.60 25.01 -12.94
C GLU A 214 13.23 24.89 -14.44
N GLU A 215 13.64 23.82 -15.15
CA GLU A 215 13.19 23.47 -16.52
C GLU A 215 11.66 23.38 -16.63
N HIS A 216 10.98 23.03 -15.53
CA HIS A 216 9.54 22.93 -15.45
C HIS A 216 8.85 24.18 -14.90
N GLY A 217 9.58 25.29 -14.73
CA GLY A 217 9.05 26.58 -14.28
C GLY A 217 8.70 26.62 -12.79
N ILE A 218 9.20 25.67 -12.01
CA ILE A 218 8.95 25.56 -10.56
C ILE A 218 10.10 26.23 -9.81
N GLU A 219 9.80 26.94 -8.72
CA GLU A 219 10.84 27.59 -7.92
C GLU A 219 11.67 26.54 -7.13
N PHE A 220 12.98 26.46 -7.33
CA PHE A 220 13.84 25.60 -6.53
C PHE A 220 14.29 26.27 -5.22
N ARG A 221 14.48 25.45 -4.17
CA ARG A 221 15.32 25.78 -3.00
C ARG A 221 16.08 24.55 -2.52
N THR A 222 17.34 24.76 -2.12
CA THR A 222 18.12 23.72 -1.45
C THR A 222 17.60 23.42 -0.04
N VAL A 223 17.70 22.15 0.36
CA VAL A 223 17.57 21.69 1.74
C VAL A 223 18.88 21.11 2.31
N GLY A 224 19.96 21.11 1.51
CA GLY A 224 21.25 20.51 1.87
C GLY A 224 21.27 18.98 1.84
N GLY A 225 22.40 18.43 2.28
CA GLY A 225 22.65 17.00 2.38
C GLY A 225 22.76 16.22 1.06
N ASP A 226 23.52 15.12 1.08
CA ASP A 226 23.62 14.16 -0.01
C ASP A 226 22.66 12.95 0.21
N PRO A 227 21.75 12.64 -0.74
CA PRO A 227 20.95 11.41 -0.71
C PRO A 227 21.81 10.14 -0.68
N GLY A 228 22.97 10.16 -1.35
CA GLY A 228 23.94 9.08 -1.40
C GLY A 228 24.45 8.70 -0.02
N GLU A 229 24.87 9.67 0.79
CA GLU A 229 25.32 9.45 2.17
C GLU A 229 24.20 8.88 3.08
N LEU A 230 22.98 9.40 2.99
CA LEU A 230 21.84 8.88 3.78
C LEU A 230 21.48 7.43 3.37
N MET A 231 21.45 7.14 2.07
CA MET A 231 21.21 5.79 1.54
C MET A 231 22.35 4.83 1.90
N ARG A 232 23.61 5.29 1.84
CA ARG A 232 24.81 4.52 2.22
C ARG A 232 24.66 3.96 3.63
N ILE A 233 24.34 4.80 4.61
CA ILE A 233 24.17 4.38 6.01
C ILE A 233 23.03 3.38 6.17
N CYS A 234 21.88 3.61 5.51
CA CYS A 234 20.72 2.72 5.57
C CYS A 234 20.98 1.33 4.95
N VAL A 235 21.71 1.28 3.82
CA VAL A 235 22.04 0.05 3.11
C VAL A 235 23.18 -0.72 3.78
N GLU A 236 24.17 -0.03 4.34
CA GLU A 236 25.33 -0.66 5.01
C GLU A 236 24.98 -1.26 6.36
N ASN A 237 24.32 -0.50 7.22
CA ASN A 237 24.17 -0.89 8.62
C ASN A 237 22.89 -1.64 8.94
N ASN A 238 21.90 -1.70 8.02
CA ASN A 238 20.54 -2.22 8.24
C ASN A 238 19.78 -1.44 9.35
N PHE A 239 18.63 -0.86 9.00
CA PHE A 239 17.94 0.22 9.75
C PHE A 239 17.62 -0.07 11.24
N PHE A 240 17.62 -1.34 11.67
CA PHE A 240 17.36 -1.75 13.06
C PHE A 240 18.57 -2.38 13.78
N SER A 241 19.79 -2.26 13.25
CA SER A 241 20.99 -2.76 13.94
C SER A 241 21.54 -1.78 14.99
N VAL A 242 22.33 -2.31 15.92
CA VAL A 242 23.05 -1.49 16.91
C VAL A 242 24.07 -0.57 16.24
N ASN A 243 24.70 -1.00 15.14
CA ASN A 243 25.65 -0.19 14.39
C ASN A 243 24.97 0.99 13.70
N PHE A 244 23.78 0.78 13.12
CA PHE A 244 22.97 1.88 12.56
C PHE A 244 22.67 2.95 13.61
N VAL A 245 22.34 2.54 14.84
CA VAL A 245 22.11 3.46 15.95
C VAL A 245 23.40 4.21 16.33
N VAL A 246 24.53 3.53 16.52
CA VAL A 246 25.79 4.17 16.96
C VAL A 246 26.39 5.10 15.90
N GLU A 247 26.50 4.62 14.66
CA GLU A 247 27.17 5.33 13.57
C GLU A 247 26.26 6.38 12.92
N GLY A 248 24.96 6.07 12.78
CA GLY A 248 23.93 7.02 12.36
C GLY A 248 23.81 8.20 13.32
N LEU A 249 23.81 8.00 14.64
CA LEU A 249 23.80 9.09 15.62
C LEU A 249 25.06 9.98 15.61
N ARG A 250 26.08 9.65 14.82
CA ARG A 250 27.16 10.59 14.48
C ARG A 250 26.89 11.32 13.17
N LEU A 251 26.64 10.60 12.07
CA LEU A 251 26.52 11.19 10.72
C LEU A 251 25.24 12.04 10.54
N PHE A 252 24.11 11.62 11.13
CA PHE A 252 22.85 12.39 11.05
C PHE A 252 22.93 13.75 11.75
N LYS A 253 23.91 13.99 12.64
CA LYS A 253 23.91 15.18 13.50
C LYS A 253 23.97 16.49 12.72
N ASP A 254 24.91 16.59 11.80
CA ASP A 254 25.21 17.87 11.14
C ASP A 254 24.33 18.01 9.88
N TRP A 255 24.02 16.88 9.25
CA TRP A 255 22.98 16.74 8.22
C TRP A 255 21.59 17.18 8.72
N ILE A 256 21.16 16.83 9.95
CA ILE A 256 19.90 17.32 10.53
C ILE A 256 19.93 18.83 10.79
N ASP A 257 21.04 19.38 11.30
CA ASP A 257 21.15 20.81 11.57
C ASP A 257 21.16 21.65 10.28
N GLU A 258 21.83 21.17 9.23
CA GLU A 258 21.76 21.76 7.88
C GLU A 258 20.33 21.67 7.33
N LEU A 259 19.73 20.48 7.34
CA LEU A 259 18.39 20.20 6.82
C LEU A 259 17.32 21.11 7.48
N LEU A 260 17.36 21.25 8.81
CA LEU A 260 16.50 22.17 9.55
C LEU A 260 16.73 23.63 9.14
N THR A 261 17.99 24.05 9.01
CA THR A 261 18.38 25.44 8.74
C THR A 261 18.05 25.87 7.31
N LEU A 262 18.34 25.04 6.31
CA LEU A 262 18.09 25.33 4.91
C LEU A 262 16.61 25.20 4.56
N SER A 263 15.94 24.15 5.03
CA SER A 263 14.49 24.00 4.80
C SER A 263 13.68 25.13 5.44
N TRP A 264 14.12 25.67 6.58
CA TRP A 264 13.47 26.85 7.17
C TRP A 264 13.58 28.09 6.29
N LYS A 265 14.73 28.32 5.63
CA LYS A 265 14.86 29.36 4.60
C LYS A 265 13.98 29.02 3.38
N ALA A 266 13.92 27.75 2.99
CA ALA A 266 13.16 27.29 1.83
C ALA A 266 11.63 27.47 1.97
N VAL A 267 11.07 27.41 3.17
CA VAL A 267 9.62 27.63 3.40
C VAL A 267 9.21 29.09 3.58
N GLN A 268 10.12 30.07 3.59
CA GLN A 268 9.75 31.46 3.81
C GLN A 268 8.85 32.00 2.68
N GLY A 269 7.75 32.66 3.06
CA GLY A 269 6.72 33.15 2.14
C GLY A 269 5.79 32.07 1.58
N THR A 270 5.71 30.89 2.20
CA THR A 270 4.78 29.81 1.83
C THR A 270 3.41 30.00 2.47
N GLU A 271 2.34 29.57 1.80
CA GLU A 271 0.97 29.54 2.33
C GLU A 271 0.45 28.12 2.59
N ILE A 272 0.97 27.09 1.91
CA ILE A 272 0.69 25.67 2.18
C ILE A 272 1.98 24.85 2.06
N ILE A 273 2.28 24.02 3.06
CA ILE A 273 3.41 23.07 3.01
C ILE A 273 2.88 21.67 2.69
N ILE A 274 3.54 21.00 1.75
CA ILE A 274 3.34 19.57 1.45
C ILE A 274 4.69 18.88 1.64
N GLU A 275 4.76 17.79 2.40
CA GLU A 275 6.02 17.18 2.79
C GLU A 275 6.08 15.66 2.57
N SER A 276 7.22 15.18 2.07
CA SER A 276 7.64 13.80 2.20
C SER A 276 8.00 13.48 3.66
N PRO A 277 7.40 12.46 4.32
CA PRO A 277 7.71 12.12 5.70
C PRO A 277 9.20 11.81 5.95
N SER A 278 9.95 11.44 4.89
CA SER A 278 11.41 11.26 4.97
C SER A 278 12.15 12.52 5.42
N ALA A 279 11.64 13.72 5.09
CA ALA A 279 12.25 14.99 5.48
C ALA A 279 12.00 15.35 6.96
N MET A 280 11.00 14.75 7.62
CA MET A 280 10.71 14.82 9.07
C MET A 280 10.38 16.21 9.69
N ILE A 281 10.74 17.32 9.05
CA ILE A 281 10.86 18.67 9.65
C ILE A 281 9.66 19.60 9.44
N GLY A 282 8.94 19.46 8.34
CA GLY A 282 7.95 20.41 7.84
C GLY A 282 6.77 20.63 8.77
N VAL A 283 6.41 19.61 9.57
CA VAL A 283 5.38 19.73 10.62
C VAL A 283 5.72 20.84 11.63
N HIS A 284 6.99 21.01 12.01
CA HIS A 284 7.41 22.05 12.96
C HIS A 284 7.43 23.44 12.30
N MET A 285 7.77 23.51 11.02
CA MET A 285 7.83 24.75 10.26
C MET A 285 6.41 25.26 9.94
N ALA A 286 5.49 24.35 9.65
CA ALA A 286 4.07 24.66 9.51
C ALA A 286 3.43 25.14 10.81
N GLU A 287 3.79 24.53 11.95
CA GLU A 287 3.36 24.99 13.29
C GLU A 287 3.84 26.42 13.59
N ALA A 288 5.10 26.73 13.25
CA ALA A 288 5.68 28.07 13.42
C ALA A 288 5.02 29.12 12.51
N LEU A 289 4.86 28.80 11.22
CA LEU A 289 4.25 29.69 10.21
C LEU A 289 2.72 29.75 10.29
N ARG A 290 2.09 28.82 11.03
CA ARG A 290 0.63 28.64 11.14
C ARG A 290 -0.08 28.40 9.80
N VAL A 291 0.57 27.65 8.92
CA VAL A 291 0.06 27.30 7.57
C VAL A 291 -0.51 25.87 7.52
N PRO A 292 -1.48 25.58 6.65
CA PRO A 292 -1.91 24.22 6.34
C PRO A 292 -0.74 23.33 5.92
N TYR A 293 -0.77 22.08 6.39
CA TYR A 293 0.29 21.11 6.22
C TYR A 293 -0.26 19.73 5.86
N PHE A 294 0.32 19.15 4.81
CA PHE A 294 -0.05 17.86 4.25
C PHE A 294 1.19 16.97 4.17
N ARG A 295 1.01 15.66 4.33
CA ARG A 295 2.05 14.67 4.01
C ARG A 295 1.73 13.96 2.71
N SER A 296 2.74 13.64 1.93
CA SER A 296 2.59 12.83 0.71
C SER A 296 3.81 11.96 0.46
N PHE A 297 3.59 10.77 -0.08
CA PHE A 297 4.69 9.82 -0.29
C PHE A 297 4.29 8.73 -1.30
N PRO A 298 5.24 8.15 -2.04
CA PRO A 298 4.96 7.10 -3.01
C PRO A 298 4.95 5.69 -2.39
N MET A 299 5.19 5.53 -1.08
CA MET A 299 5.07 4.27 -0.33
C MET A 299 4.22 4.43 0.96
N PRO A 300 3.60 3.37 1.53
CA PRO A 300 2.75 3.49 2.71
C PRO A 300 3.55 3.72 4.02
N MET A 301 3.23 4.78 4.76
CA MET A 301 3.89 5.14 6.04
C MET A 301 2.91 5.36 7.20
N THR A 302 1.60 5.30 6.98
CA THR A 302 0.59 5.46 8.04
C THR A 302 0.21 4.13 8.66
N ARG A 303 0.22 4.10 10.00
CA ARG A 303 -0.10 2.95 10.85
C ARG A 303 -1.35 2.20 10.38
N THR A 304 -1.18 0.91 10.11
CA THR A 304 -2.26 -0.04 9.81
C THR A 304 -1.89 -1.44 10.29
N ARG A 305 -2.91 -2.29 10.49
CA ARG A 305 -2.72 -3.73 10.72
C ARG A 305 -2.68 -4.54 9.43
N SER A 306 -2.92 -3.93 8.26
CA SER A 306 -3.07 -4.63 6.98
C SER A 306 -1.75 -5.20 6.46
N PHE A 307 -0.70 -4.39 6.48
CA PHE A 307 0.66 -4.71 6.06
C PHE A 307 1.65 -4.02 7.03
N PRO A 308 2.90 -4.50 7.14
CA PRO A 308 3.90 -3.87 8.01
C PRO A 308 4.44 -2.58 7.40
N HIS A 309 5.15 -1.79 8.23
CA HIS A 309 5.95 -0.67 7.78
C HIS A 309 6.99 -1.13 6.72
N PRO A 310 7.21 -0.42 5.61
CA PRO A 310 8.06 -0.88 4.50
C PRO A 310 9.49 -1.27 4.90
N PHE A 311 10.10 -0.52 5.82
CA PHE A 311 11.45 -0.80 6.32
C PHE A 311 11.52 -2.02 7.27
N ALA A 312 10.38 -2.60 7.63
CA ALA A 312 10.24 -3.74 8.54
C ALA A 312 9.45 -4.90 7.91
N THR A 313 9.44 -5.02 6.57
CA THR A 313 8.76 -6.13 5.88
C THR A 313 9.45 -7.47 6.20
N PRO A 314 8.74 -8.45 6.79
CA PRO A 314 9.33 -9.73 7.20
C PRO A 314 9.32 -10.74 6.05
N ASN A 315 10.26 -11.69 6.06
CA ASN A 315 10.32 -12.76 5.04
C ASN A 315 9.03 -13.59 4.90
N ASN A 316 8.23 -13.69 5.97
CA ASN A 316 6.95 -14.40 6.05
C ASN A 316 5.94 -13.57 6.87
N PRO A 317 4.64 -13.54 6.51
CA PRO A 317 3.63 -12.75 7.22
C PRO A 317 3.55 -13.04 8.73
N LYS A 318 3.76 -12.00 9.55
CA LYS A 318 3.74 -12.08 11.02
C LYS A 318 2.40 -11.68 11.65
N GLY A 319 1.46 -11.18 10.84
CA GLY A 319 0.08 -10.90 11.26
C GLY A 319 -0.16 -9.51 11.85
N ARG A 320 -1.43 -9.22 12.14
CA ARG A 320 -1.97 -7.88 12.37
C ARG A 320 -1.27 -7.09 13.49
N LEU A 321 -0.92 -7.72 14.60
CA LEU A 321 -0.26 -7.03 15.73
C LEU A 321 1.19 -6.65 15.39
N TYR A 322 1.93 -7.53 14.69
CA TYR A 322 3.28 -7.21 14.21
C TYR A 322 3.24 -6.00 13.26
N ASN A 323 2.33 -6.03 12.29
CA ASN A 323 2.13 -4.94 11.33
C ASN A 323 1.95 -3.60 12.05
N ASP A 324 1.01 -3.52 12.99
CA ASP A 324 0.76 -2.32 13.80
C ASP A 324 1.99 -1.84 14.59
N MET A 325 2.69 -2.77 15.26
CA MET A 325 3.87 -2.47 16.04
C MET A 325 5.04 -1.97 15.20
N THR A 326 5.21 -2.41 13.95
CA THR A 326 6.32 -1.95 13.10
C THR A 326 6.29 -0.45 12.82
N TYR A 327 5.11 0.16 12.66
CA TYR A 327 4.97 1.62 12.54
C TYR A 327 5.39 2.32 13.83
N VAL A 328 4.84 1.90 14.97
CA VAL A 328 5.13 2.50 16.28
C VAL A 328 6.63 2.42 16.61
N LEU A 329 7.27 1.28 16.34
CA LEU A 329 8.71 1.11 16.58
C LEU A 329 9.57 1.98 15.67
N PHE A 330 9.22 2.10 14.38
CA PHE A 330 9.93 2.98 13.45
C PHE A 330 9.77 4.46 13.83
N ASP A 331 8.53 4.91 14.02
CA ASP A 331 8.19 6.29 14.38
C ASP A 331 8.94 6.79 15.62
N HIS A 332 8.87 6.03 16.72
CA HIS A 332 9.52 6.39 17.97
C HIS A 332 11.06 6.28 17.88
N ALA A 333 11.62 5.40 17.05
CA ALA A 333 13.06 5.32 16.82
C ALA A 333 13.58 6.55 16.04
N VAL A 334 12.90 6.92 14.96
CA VAL A 334 13.21 8.11 14.15
C VAL A 334 13.07 9.38 14.99
N TRP A 335 11.95 9.54 15.72
CA TRP A 335 11.78 10.68 16.62
C TRP A 335 12.89 10.74 17.67
N ARG A 336 13.23 9.62 18.32
CA ARG A 336 14.30 9.58 19.34
C ARG A 336 15.67 9.99 18.80
N ALA A 337 15.97 9.72 17.53
CA ALA A 337 17.23 10.14 16.91
C ALA A 337 17.32 11.66 16.71
N ILE A 338 16.23 12.31 16.27
CA ILE A 338 16.22 13.75 15.91
C ILE A 338 15.79 14.68 17.06
N ALA A 339 15.01 14.20 18.03
CA ALA A 339 14.27 15.02 18.99
C ALA A 339 15.08 16.09 19.73
N ALA A 340 16.35 15.83 20.06
CA ALA A 340 17.21 16.80 20.75
C ALA A 340 17.57 18.00 19.86
N ARG A 341 18.02 17.74 18.63
CA ARG A 341 18.33 18.73 17.58
C ARG A 341 17.07 19.52 17.23
N THR A 342 16.00 18.81 16.90
CA THR A 342 14.68 19.39 16.56
C THR A 342 14.13 20.30 17.67
N ASN A 343 14.23 19.90 18.95
CA ASN A 343 13.73 20.73 20.06
C ASN A 343 14.65 21.90 20.43
N ALA A 344 15.94 21.84 20.13
CA ALA A 344 16.81 23.01 20.19
C ALA A 344 16.37 24.02 19.12
N PHE A 345 16.32 23.59 17.86
CA PHE A 345 15.89 24.40 16.71
C PHE A 345 14.52 25.06 16.90
N ARG A 346 13.52 24.31 17.41
CA ARG A 346 12.20 24.85 17.75
C ARG A 346 12.27 26.04 18.71
N LYS A 347 13.10 25.96 19.74
CA LYS A 347 13.30 27.03 20.73
C LYS A 347 14.10 28.21 20.17
N THR A 348 15.22 27.93 19.49
CA THR A 348 16.21 28.96 19.10
C THR A 348 15.87 29.69 17.82
N THR A 349 15.19 29.03 16.88
CA THR A 349 15.04 29.52 15.50
C THR A 349 13.58 29.68 15.09
N LEU A 350 12.69 28.78 15.54
CA LEU A 350 11.25 28.90 15.28
C LEU A 350 10.49 29.69 16.37
N GLY A 351 11.08 29.90 17.54
CA GLY A 351 10.44 30.59 18.67
C GLY A 351 9.27 29.84 19.32
N ILE A 352 9.15 28.52 19.09
CA ILE A 352 8.03 27.69 19.59
C ILE A 352 8.47 26.67 20.66
N PRO A 353 7.57 26.23 21.56
CA PRO A 353 7.92 25.29 22.63
C PRO A 353 8.46 23.96 22.12
N ALA A 354 9.28 23.30 22.95
CA ALA A 354 9.71 21.92 22.70
C ALA A 354 8.52 20.94 22.78
N THR A 355 8.58 19.89 21.96
CA THR A 355 7.51 18.92 21.75
C THR A 355 8.00 17.47 21.91
N SER A 356 7.09 16.51 21.79
CA SER A 356 7.33 15.06 21.76
C SER A 356 6.50 14.42 20.65
N TYR A 357 6.77 13.16 20.29
CA TYR A 357 6.07 12.50 19.20
C TYR A 357 4.54 12.47 19.40
N GLU A 358 4.12 12.25 20.64
CA GLU A 358 2.72 12.19 21.06
C GLU A 358 2.04 13.56 20.95
N LYS A 359 2.77 14.64 21.26
CA LYS A 359 2.28 16.02 21.20
C LYS A 359 2.17 16.57 19.78
N LEU A 360 2.87 15.98 18.82
CA LEU A 360 2.74 16.32 17.40
C LEU A 360 1.46 15.75 16.77
N GLU A 361 0.81 14.79 17.45
CA GLU A 361 -0.44 14.15 17.03
C GLU A 361 -0.48 13.74 15.55
N VAL A 362 0.64 13.25 15.01
CA VAL A 362 0.89 13.16 13.56
C VAL A 362 -0.12 12.30 12.77
N TRP A 363 -0.90 11.46 13.45
CA TRP A 363 -2.03 10.75 12.86
C TRP A 363 -3.18 11.67 12.40
N LYS A 364 -3.24 12.92 12.87
CA LYS A 364 -4.19 13.95 12.44
C LYS A 364 -3.81 14.67 11.14
N ILE A 365 -2.59 14.49 10.64
CA ILE A 365 -2.12 15.17 9.42
C ILE A 365 -2.82 14.55 8.20
N PRO A 366 -3.45 15.34 7.32
CA PRO A 366 -3.99 14.85 6.05
C PRO A 366 -2.87 14.25 5.17
N TYR A 367 -3.15 13.10 4.57
CA TYR A 367 -2.14 12.31 3.89
C TYR A 367 -2.57 12.00 2.44
N LEU A 368 -1.72 12.38 1.48
CA LEU A 368 -1.94 12.21 0.04
C LEU A 368 -0.94 11.18 -0.50
N TYR A 369 -1.34 9.91 -0.54
CA TYR A 369 -0.52 8.87 -1.13
C TYR A 369 -0.50 8.99 -2.65
N SER A 370 0.70 9.09 -3.23
CA SER A 370 0.93 9.20 -4.67
C SER A 370 1.01 7.82 -5.35
N PHE A 371 0.15 6.89 -4.91
CA PHE A 371 -0.08 5.58 -5.52
C PHE A 371 -1.56 5.29 -5.76
N SER A 372 -1.84 4.39 -6.71
CA SER A 372 -3.20 4.07 -7.12
C SER A 372 -3.95 3.19 -6.10
N PRO A 373 -5.21 3.52 -5.75
CA PRO A 373 -6.07 2.65 -4.94
C PRO A 373 -6.40 1.30 -5.62
N SER A 374 -6.13 1.16 -6.93
CA SER A 374 -6.22 -0.13 -7.61
C SER A 374 -5.04 -1.08 -7.28
N ILE A 375 -3.91 -0.56 -6.79
CA ILE A 375 -2.74 -1.35 -6.38
C ILE A 375 -2.69 -1.52 -4.85
N VAL A 376 -2.99 -0.45 -4.11
CA VAL A 376 -3.06 -0.47 -2.64
C VAL A 376 -4.45 -0.01 -2.22
N PRO A 377 -5.41 -0.94 -2.01
CA PRO A 377 -6.73 -0.59 -1.50
C PRO A 377 -6.59 -0.07 -0.06
N SER A 378 -7.20 1.08 0.24
CA SER A 378 -7.08 1.73 1.54
C SER A 378 -7.49 0.79 2.70
N PRO A 379 -6.59 0.54 3.67
CA PRO A 379 -6.94 -0.14 4.92
C PRO A 379 -8.18 0.40 5.63
N LEU A 380 -8.99 -0.53 6.16
CA LEU A 380 -10.19 -0.22 6.96
C LEU A 380 -9.89 0.35 8.36
N ASP A 381 -8.62 0.58 8.69
CA ASP A 381 -8.14 1.25 9.90
C ASP A 381 -7.29 2.49 9.63
N TRP A 382 -7.26 2.97 8.39
CA TRP A 382 -6.89 4.36 8.11
C TRP A 382 -8.05 5.32 8.44
N LEU A 383 -7.71 6.60 8.63
CA LEU A 383 -8.62 7.69 8.95
C LEU A 383 -9.08 8.39 7.66
N ASP A 384 -10.23 9.06 7.70
CA ASP A 384 -10.92 9.56 6.49
C ASP A 384 -10.11 10.61 5.69
N TRP A 385 -9.08 11.21 6.30
CA TRP A 385 -8.13 12.15 5.68
C TRP A 385 -6.86 11.50 5.10
N ILE A 386 -6.84 10.18 4.95
CA ILE A 386 -5.74 9.42 4.33
C ILE A 386 -6.20 8.91 2.95
N HIS A 387 -5.69 9.51 1.89
CA HIS A 387 -6.19 9.36 0.53
C HIS A 387 -5.16 8.69 -0.40
N CYS A 388 -5.54 7.59 -1.06
CA CYS A 388 -4.81 7.06 -2.21
C CYS A 388 -5.19 7.88 -3.45
N THR A 389 -4.40 8.89 -3.79
CA THR A 389 -4.76 9.90 -4.81
C THR A 389 -4.55 9.45 -6.26
N GLY A 390 -3.89 8.32 -6.50
CA GLY A 390 -3.37 7.96 -7.82
C GLY A 390 -1.86 8.21 -7.93
N TYR A 391 -1.26 7.76 -9.01
CA TYR A 391 0.16 8.03 -9.28
C TYR A 391 0.32 9.39 -9.96
N TRP A 392 1.23 10.21 -9.44
CA TRP A 392 1.53 11.54 -9.98
C TRP A 392 2.59 11.41 -11.10
N PHE A 393 2.14 11.09 -12.31
CA PHE A 393 3.04 10.92 -13.45
C PHE A 393 3.48 12.26 -14.02
N LEU A 394 4.80 12.39 -14.25
CA LEU A 394 5.38 13.41 -15.09
C LEU A 394 5.49 12.85 -16.52
N ASP A 395 4.58 13.26 -17.39
CA ASP A 395 4.60 12.89 -18.82
C ASP A 395 5.72 13.62 -19.55
N ASN A 396 6.44 12.88 -20.42
CA ASN A 396 7.65 13.35 -21.11
C ASN A 396 8.67 13.96 -20.11
N PRO A 397 9.19 13.19 -19.13
CA PRO A 397 10.01 13.68 -18.03
C PRO A 397 11.46 14.05 -18.44
N GLN A 398 11.76 14.01 -19.74
CA GLN A 398 12.98 14.51 -20.38
C GLN A 398 12.54 15.18 -21.69
N THR A 399 12.68 16.51 -21.78
CA THR A 399 12.37 17.23 -23.01
C THR A 399 13.39 16.91 -24.10
N GLY A 400 12.98 17.00 -25.37
CA GLY A 400 13.86 16.76 -26.53
C GLY A 400 14.38 15.33 -26.71
N TRP A 401 14.02 14.37 -25.86
CA TRP A 401 14.54 12.99 -25.97
C TRP A 401 14.09 12.29 -27.25
N THR A 402 15.05 11.73 -27.99
CA THR A 402 14.82 10.89 -29.17
C THR A 402 15.38 9.49 -28.96
N PRO A 403 14.71 8.42 -29.44
CA PRO A 403 15.24 7.07 -29.35
C PRO A 403 16.48 6.90 -30.21
N ASP A 404 17.47 6.18 -29.67
CA ASP A 404 18.65 5.76 -30.41
C ASP A 404 18.26 4.89 -31.64
N PRO A 405 18.87 5.07 -32.82
CA PRO A 405 18.58 4.26 -34.01
C PRO A 405 18.74 2.76 -33.80
N GLU A 406 19.74 2.31 -33.02
CA GLU A 406 19.93 0.90 -32.68
C GLU A 406 18.81 0.40 -31.77
N LEU A 407 18.40 1.18 -30.77
CA LEU A 407 17.29 0.83 -29.87
C LEU A 407 15.97 0.73 -30.63
N LYS A 408 15.74 1.64 -31.58
CA LYS A 408 14.58 1.60 -32.47
C LYS A 408 14.63 0.34 -33.35
N ALA A 409 15.75 0.09 -34.02
CA ALA A 409 15.94 -1.08 -34.87
C ALA A 409 15.81 -2.40 -34.08
N PHE A 410 16.29 -2.47 -32.85
CA PHE A 410 16.13 -3.64 -31.97
C PHE A 410 14.66 -3.92 -31.67
N ILE A 411 13.87 -2.88 -31.37
CA ILE A 411 12.43 -3.02 -31.07
C ILE A 411 11.62 -3.35 -32.32
N GLU A 412 11.97 -2.78 -33.47
CA GLU A 412 11.26 -2.94 -34.75
C GLU A 412 11.73 -4.17 -35.57
N ALA A 413 12.78 -4.88 -35.12
CA ALA A 413 13.28 -6.09 -35.78
C ALA A 413 12.23 -7.21 -35.85
N SER A 414 12.15 -7.87 -37.01
CA SER A 414 11.22 -8.98 -37.31
C SER A 414 11.61 -10.29 -36.60
N ASP A 415 11.48 -10.30 -35.26
CA ASP A 415 11.71 -11.45 -34.40
C ASP A 415 10.47 -11.71 -33.53
N ALA A 416 9.95 -12.94 -33.53
CA ALA A 416 8.75 -13.32 -32.79
C ALA A 416 8.97 -13.46 -31.27
N ARG A 417 10.23 -13.46 -30.80
CA ARG A 417 10.57 -13.59 -29.38
C ARG A 417 10.18 -12.32 -28.60
N PRO A 418 9.43 -12.45 -27.49
CA PRO A 418 8.93 -11.29 -26.76
C PRO A 418 10.07 -10.48 -26.12
N ILE A 419 10.00 -9.16 -26.26
CA ILE A 419 10.96 -8.23 -25.65
C ILE A 419 10.59 -7.99 -24.17
N VAL A 420 11.58 -8.03 -23.28
CA VAL A 420 11.48 -7.63 -21.87
C VAL A 420 12.47 -6.52 -21.55
N TYR A 421 12.14 -5.66 -20.59
CA TYR A 421 13.10 -4.72 -19.99
C TYR A 421 13.69 -5.33 -18.72
N ILE A 422 14.98 -5.14 -18.47
CA ILE A 422 15.66 -5.53 -17.23
C ILE A 422 16.46 -4.33 -16.73
N GLY A 423 16.16 -3.84 -15.52
CA GLY A 423 16.89 -2.72 -14.93
C GLY A 423 16.66 -2.60 -13.43
N PHE A 424 17.69 -2.91 -12.63
CA PHE A 424 17.63 -2.81 -11.18
C PHE A 424 17.91 -1.40 -10.63
N GLY A 425 18.18 -0.42 -11.51
CA GLY A 425 18.47 0.96 -11.09
C GLY A 425 19.84 1.08 -10.40
N SER A 426 20.10 2.24 -9.79
CA SER A 426 21.36 2.56 -9.12
C SER A 426 21.48 1.85 -7.77
N ILE A 427 21.89 0.58 -7.79
CA ILE A 427 22.07 -0.24 -6.58
C ILE A 427 23.51 -0.69 -6.39
N ILE A 428 23.97 -0.72 -5.14
CA ILE A 428 25.29 -1.26 -4.80
C ILE A 428 25.15 -2.75 -4.53
N VAL A 429 25.93 -3.57 -5.23
CA VAL A 429 25.90 -5.04 -5.14
C VAL A 429 27.30 -5.61 -4.91
N SER A 430 27.37 -6.78 -4.29
CA SER A 430 28.64 -7.48 -4.03
C SER A 430 29.28 -8.04 -5.30
N ASP A 431 28.46 -8.55 -6.23
CA ASP A 431 28.90 -9.16 -7.48
C ASP A 431 28.05 -8.69 -8.69
N PRO A 432 28.44 -7.60 -9.37
CA PRO A 432 27.81 -7.14 -10.61
C PRO A 432 27.89 -8.16 -11.74
N VAL A 433 29.06 -8.80 -11.89
CA VAL A 433 29.37 -9.72 -12.99
C VAL A 433 28.54 -11.00 -12.86
N GLY A 434 28.38 -11.53 -11.64
CA GLY A 434 27.47 -12.64 -11.35
C GLY A 434 26.00 -12.30 -11.64
N ILE A 435 25.55 -11.09 -11.32
CA ILE A 435 24.20 -10.62 -11.70
C ILE A 435 24.05 -10.57 -13.23
N THR A 436 25.02 -10.01 -13.94
CA THR A 436 25.03 -9.94 -15.40
C THR A 436 25.04 -11.33 -16.05
N ARG A 437 25.79 -12.30 -15.51
CA ARG A 437 25.73 -13.72 -15.92
C ARG A 437 24.34 -14.33 -15.72
N VAL A 438 23.76 -14.19 -14.53
CA VAL A 438 22.40 -14.68 -14.23
C VAL A 438 21.36 -14.07 -15.17
N ILE A 439 21.48 -12.78 -15.53
CA ILE A 439 20.61 -12.14 -16.53
C ILE A 439 20.76 -12.81 -17.90
N ILE A 440 21.99 -12.91 -18.42
CA ILE A 440 22.27 -13.46 -19.76
C ILE A 440 21.75 -14.90 -19.87
N GLU A 441 22.14 -15.77 -18.94
CA GLU A 441 21.72 -17.19 -18.92
C GLU A 441 20.20 -17.32 -18.82
N SER A 442 19.55 -16.52 -17.98
CA SER A 442 18.09 -16.55 -17.84
C SER A 442 17.35 -16.08 -19.07
N VAL A 443 17.86 -15.06 -19.78
CA VAL A 443 17.26 -14.55 -21.03
C VAL A 443 17.33 -15.61 -22.12
N LEU A 444 18.50 -16.24 -22.30
CA LEU A 444 18.71 -17.32 -23.27
C LEU A 444 17.81 -18.52 -22.97
N LEU A 445 17.77 -19.00 -21.71
CA LEU A 445 16.92 -20.11 -21.26
C LEU A 445 15.41 -19.82 -21.26
N SER A 446 15.01 -18.56 -21.45
CA SER A 446 13.60 -18.16 -21.53
C SER A 446 13.11 -17.89 -22.95
N ASN A 447 14.00 -17.93 -23.94
CA ASN A 447 13.72 -17.57 -25.34
C ASN A 447 13.08 -16.18 -25.48
N VAL A 448 13.55 -15.20 -24.69
CA VAL A 448 13.10 -13.80 -24.74
C VAL A 448 14.20 -12.91 -25.32
N ARG A 449 13.85 -11.69 -25.72
CA ARG A 449 14.81 -10.62 -26.07
C ARG A 449 14.86 -9.62 -24.92
N ALA A 450 16.02 -9.09 -24.56
CA ALA A 450 16.18 -8.23 -23.39
C ALA A 450 16.80 -6.87 -23.71
N ILE A 451 16.15 -5.80 -23.23
CA ILE A 451 16.72 -4.46 -23.15
C ILE A 451 17.18 -4.24 -21.71
N VAL A 452 18.49 -4.11 -21.52
CA VAL A 452 19.15 -4.14 -20.21
C VAL A 452 19.66 -2.75 -19.86
N SER A 453 18.96 -2.05 -18.95
CA SER A 453 19.43 -0.78 -18.39
C SER A 453 20.36 -1.05 -17.22
N ARG A 454 21.65 -0.74 -17.41
CA ARG A 454 22.68 -0.98 -16.40
C ARG A 454 22.70 0.14 -15.37
N GLY A 455 22.68 -0.24 -14.09
CA GLY A 455 22.80 0.72 -12.97
C GLY A 455 23.37 0.10 -11.69
N TRP A 456 23.43 -1.22 -11.58
CA TRP A 456 24.07 -1.89 -10.47
C TRP A 456 25.60 -1.79 -10.60
N SER A 457 26.31 -1.64 -9.48
CA SER A 457 27.78 -1.57 -9.47
C SER A 457 28.39 -2.06 -8.15
N SER A 458 29.70 -2.32 -8.17
CA SER A 458 30.49 -2.63 -6.97
C SER A 458 31.41 -1.47 -6.63
N ARG A 459 31.60 -1.22 -5.33
CA ARG A 459 32.18 0.02 -4.78
C ARG A 459 33.61 0.37 -5.23
N HIS A 460 34.35 -0.59 -5.78
CA HIS A 460 35.80 -0.48 -5.99
C HIS A 460 36.30 -1.08 -7.33
N LYS A 461 35.45 -1.28 -8.34
CA LYS A 461 35.87 -1.84 -9.64
C LYS A 461 35.32 -1.06 -10.84
N GLN A 462 36.03 -0.03 -11.27
CA GLN A 462 35.78 0.65 -12.56
C GLN A 462 35.89 -0.33 -13.75
N GLY A 463 36.78 -1.35 -13.68
CA GLY A 463 36.89 -2.40 -14.70
C GLY A 463 35.73 -3.40 -14.79
N ALA A 464 34.86 -3.50 -13.76
CA ALA A 464 33.67 -4.36 -13.85
C ALA A 464 32.69 -3.81 -14.90
N VAL A 465 32.57 -2.48 -14.98
CA VAL A 465 31.68 -1.78 -15.94
C VAL A 465 32.05 -2.08 -17.39
N SER A 466 33.32 -2.36 -17.69
CA SER A 466 33.78 -2.84 -19.02
C SER A 466 33.52 -4.34 -19.23
N GLU A 467 33.80 -5.21 -18.24
CA GLU A 467 33.50 -6.65 -18.36
C GLU A 467 32.00 -6.88 -18.60
N GLU A 468 31.13 -6.21 -17.85
CA GLU A 468 29.68 -6.34 -18.01
C GLU A 468 29.16 -5.79 -19.34
N ALA A 469 29.83 -4.78 -19.93
CA ALA A 469 29.46 -4.27 -21.25
C ALA A 469 29.80 -5.28 -22.35
N ASP A 470 31.01 -5.84 -22.30
CA ASP A 470 31.48 -6.85 -23.23
C ASP A 470 30.68 -8.16 -23.10
N MET A 471 30.35 -8.61 -21.89
CA MET A 471 29.50 -9.77 -21.68
C MET A 471 28.10 -9.63 -22.33
N LEU A 472 27.51 -8.43 -22.27
CA LEU A 472 26.19 -8.17 -22.89
C LEU A 472 26.28 -8.02 -24.41
N SER A 473 27.36 -7.41 -24.94
CA SER A 473 27.52 -7.17 -26.39
C SER A 473 27.74 -8.45 -27.21
N ARG A 474 28.22 -9.53 -26.59
CA ARG A 474 28.38 -10.87 -27.18
C ARG A 474 27.07 -11.54 -27.63
N HIS A 475 25.90 -10.97 -27.31
CA HIS A 475 24.58 -11.55 -27.62
C HIS A 475 23.70 -10.65 -28.52
N PRO A 476 24.20 -10.14 -29.67
CA PRO A 476 23.51 -9.17 -30.50
C PRO A 476 22.15 -9.68 -30.99
N GLY A 477 21.20 -8.75 -31.18
CA GLY A 477 19.81 -9.05 -31.57
C GLY A 477 18.95 -9.72 -30.48
N THR A 478 19.56 -10.43 -29.52
CA THR A 478 18.87 -11.06 -28.38
C THR A 478 18.97 -10.20 -27.12
N ILE A 479 20.12 -9.59 -26.85
CA ILE A 479 20.33 -8.67 -25.73
C ILE A 479 20.82 -7.33 -26.29
N MET A 480 20.26 -6.24 -25.78
CA MET A 480 20.76 -4.89 -26.01
C MET A 480 21.01 -4.21 -24.65
N SER A 481 22.21 -3.69 -24.44
CA SER A 481 22.52 -2.85 -23.27
C SER A 481 22.16 -1.40 -23.56
N VAL A 482 21.53 -0.71 -22.62
CA VAL A 482 21.28 0.74 -22.66
C VAL A 482 21.76 1.39 -21.36
N GLN A 483 22.03 2.69 -21.38
CA GLN A 483 22.26 3.46 -20.16
C GLN A 483 20.90 3.79 -19.51
N SER A 484 20.15 4.71 -20.12
CA SER A 484 18.83 5.15 -19.66
C SER A 484 17.86 5.29 -20.84
N VAL A 485 16.56 5.17 -20.56
CA VAL A 485 15.47 5.25 -21.54
C VAL A 485 14.17 5.67 -20.82
N PRO A 486 13.36 6.60 -21.37
CA PRO A 486 12.08 6.96 -20.77
C PRO A 486 11.13 5.75 -20.69
N HIS A 487 10.70 5.40 -19.48
CA HIS A 487 9.85 4.24 -19.22
C HIS A 487 8.43 4.38 -19.82
N ASP A 488 7.93 5.61 -19.90
CA ASP A 488 6.69 5.96 -20.60
C ASP A 488 6.78 5.73 -22.12
N TRP A 489 7.94 5.97 -22.73
CA TRP A 489 8.18 5.61 -24.13
C TRP A 489 8.40 4.10 -24.32
N LEU A 490 9.22 3.44 -23.49
CA LEU A 490 9.61 2.05 -23.71
C LEU A 490 8.57 1.03 -23.26
N PHE A 491 8.03 1.16 -22.04
CA PHE A 491 7.24 0.08 -21.44
C PHE A 491 5.94 -0.27 -22.21
N PRO A 492 5.27 0.64 -22.94
CA PRO A 492 4.16 0.26 -23.82
C PRO A 492 4.54 -0.67 -24.99
N LYS A 493 5.83 -0.72 -25.38
CA LYS A 493 6.34 -1.45 -26.56
C LYS A 493 6.84 -2.87 -26.27
N ILE A 494 6.86 -3.30 -25.01
CA ILE A 494 7.47 -4.56 -24.56
C ILE A 494 6.45 -5.52 -23.91
N ARG A 495 6.81 -6.78 -23.69
CA ARG A 495 5.92 -7.83 -23.14
C ARG A 495 5.90 -7.86 -21.61
N ALA A 496 7.02 -7.56 -20.94
CA ALA A 496 7.14 -7.54 -19.48
C ALA A 496 8.31 -6.65 -18.99
N VAL A 497 8.33 -6.34 -17.69
CA VAL A 497 9.35 -5.49 -17.04
C VAL A 497 9.99 -6.24 -15.86
N VAL A 498 11.31 -6.17 -15.72
CA VAL A 498 12.08 -6.73 -14.59
C VAL A 498 12.82 -5.61 -13.88
N HIS A 499 12.56 -5.40 -12.58
CA HIS A 499 13.18 -4.29 -11.85
C HIS A 499 13.31 -4.54 -10.34
N HIS A 500 14.01 -3.63 -9.65
CA HIS A 500 14.27 -3.70 -8.21
C HIS A 500 12.99 -3.56 -7.35
N GLY A 501 12.00 -2.77 -7.80
CA GLY A 501 10.70 -2.65 -7.14
C GLY A 501 10.34 -1.27 -6.58
N GLY A 502 11.22 -0.27 -6.69
CA GLY A 502 10.97 1.07 -6.13
C GLY A 502 9.75 1.71 -6.76
N ALA A 503 8.94 2.38 -5.93
CA ALA A 503 7.59 2.82 -6.24
C ALA A 503 7.39 3.44 -7.65
N GLY A 504 8.30 4.33 -8.09
CA GLY A 504 8.21 4.98 -9.40
C GLY A 504 8.37 4.04 -10.61
N THR A 505 9.26 3.05 -10.54
CA THR A 505 9.44 2.07 -11.63
C THR A 505 8.27 1.09 -11.67
N THR A 506 7.83 0.64 -10.48
CA THR A 506 6.61 -0.15 -10.30
C THR A 506 5.39 0.58 -10.89
N ALA A 507 5.24 1.87 -10.59
CA ALA A 507 4.17 2.71 -11.14
C ALA A 507 4.21 2.78 -12.68
N ALA A 508 5.40 2.96 -13.28
CA ALA A 508 5.56 3.04 -14.73
C ALA A 508 5.20 1.70 -15.43
N GLY A 509 5.70 0.57 -14.94
CA GLY A 509 5.39 -0.76 -15.50
C GLY A 509 3.89 -1.08 -15.43
N LEU A 510 3.26 -0.75 -14.30
CA LEU A 510 1.83 -0.91 -14.10
C LEU A 510 1.00 0.08 -14.92
N ARG A 511 1.45 1.33 -15.13
CA ARG A 511 0.80 2.31 -16.03
C ARG A 511 0.81 1.84 -17.48
N ALA A 512 1.90 1.21 -17.93
CA ALA A 512 2.00 0.56 -19.24
C ALA A 512 1.21 -0.76 -19.31
N GLY A 513 0.63 -1.23 -18.20
CA GLY A 513 -0.17 -2.45 -18.14
C GLY A 513 0.64 -3.71 -18.43
N ARG A 514 1.92 -3.71 -18.09
CA ARG A 514 2.84 -4.83 -18.32
C ARG A 514 2.92 -5.75 -17.10
N PRO A 515 3.00 -7.08 -17.30
CA PRO A 515 3.47 -8.01 -16.28
C PRO A 515 4.86 -7.62 -15.74
N THR A 516 5.04 -7.73 -14.43
CA THR A 516 6.26 -7.22 -13.75
C THR A 516 6.94 -8.28 -12.88
N ILE A 517 8.24 -8.48 -13.05
CA ILE A 517 9.09 -9.25 -12.14
C ILE A 517 9.81 -8.27 -11.22
N ILE A 518 9.65 -8.46 -9.90
CA ILE A 518 10.31 -7.65 -8.88
C ILE A 518 11.35 -8.48 -8.14
N LYS A 519 12.61 -8.02 -8.16
CA LYS A 519 13.69 -8.51 -7.31
C LYS A 519 13.97 -7.46 -6.23
N PRO A 520 13.37 -7.58 -5.03
CA PRO A 520 13.58 -6.60 -3.98
C PRO A 520 14.98 -6.68 -3.37
N PHE A 521 15.55 -5.52 -3.04
CA PHE A 521 16.82 -5.37 -2.32
C PHE A 521 16.62 -4.69 -0.96
N PHE A 522 15.83 -3.62 -0.87
CA PHE A 522 15.59 -2.88 0.37
C PHE A 522 14.20 -2.20 0.45
N ALA A 523 13.74 -1.90 1.67
CA ALA A 523 12.55 -1.10 1.98
C ALA A 523 11.27 -1.47 1.17
N ASP A 524 10.60 -0.48 0.56
CA ASP A 524 9.32 -0.60 -0.12
C ASP A 524 9.29 -1.60 -1.27
N GLN A 525 10.44 -1.92 -1.85
CA GLN A 525 10.59 -2.90 -2.93
C GLN A 525 10.00 -4.26 -2.55
N PHE A 526 10.12 -4.68 -1.29
CA PHE A 526 9.51 -5.92 -0.80
C PHE A 526 7.98 -5.84 -0.81
N PHE A 527 7.42 -4.72 -0.31
CA PHE A 527 5.97 -4.46 -0.35
C PHE A 527 5.43 -4.43 -1.79
N TRP A 528 6.10 -3.73 -2.71
CA TRP A 528 5.68 -3.70 -4.12
C TRP A 528 5.77 -5.07 -4.80
N GLY A 529 6.83 -5.83 -4.54
CA GLY A 529 6.97 -7.21 -5.01
C GLY A 529 5.81 -8.09 -4.56
N GLU A 530 5.52 -8.10 -3.26
CA GLU A 530 4.42 -8.87 -2.69
C GLU A 530 3.06 -8.40 -3.23
N ARG A 531 2.79 -7.09 -3.33
CA ARG A 531 1.54 -6.56 -3.92
C ARG A 531 1.35 -6.96 -5.38
N VAL A 532 2.40 -6.91 -6.21
CA VAL A 532 2.35 -7.31 -7.63
C VAL A 532 2.08 -8.80 -7.80
N GLU A 533 2.65 -9.64 -6.92
CA GLU A 533 2.44 -11.09 -6.93
C GLU A 533 1.05 -11.48 -6.39
N GLU A 534 0.61 -10.90 -5.26
CA GLU A 534 -0.75 -11.07 -4.69
C GLU A 534 -1.85 -10.68 -5.68
N MET A 535 -1.61 -9.68 -6.53
CA MET A 535 -2.55 -9.24 -7.56
C MET A 535 -2.55 -10.12 -8.82
N GLY A 536 -1.62 -11.08 -8.93
CA GLY A 536 -1.51 -11.94 -10.11
C GLY A 536 -1.07 -11.21 -11.38
N ILE A 537 -0.37 -10.07 -11.25
CA ILE A 537 0.13 -9.23 -12.35
C ILE A 537 1.66 -9.30 -12.49
N GLY A 538 2.30 -10.28 -11.83
CA GLY A 538 3.74 -10.42 -11.81
C GLY A 538 4.26 -11.48 -10.84
N ARG A 539 5.56 -11.37 -10.50
CA ARG A 539 6.29 -12.28 -9.61
C ARG A 539 7.29 -11.56 -8.70
N CYS A 540 7.47 -12.05 -7.48
CA CYS A 540 8.41 -11.53 -6.48
C CYS A 540 9.58 -12.50 -6.26
N ILE A 541 10.67 -12.33 -7.01
CA ILE A 541 11.86 -13.19 -6.90
C ILE A 541 12.79 -12.68 -5.78
N LYS A 542 12.58 -13.16 -4.55
CA LYS A 542 13.42 -12.78 -3.39
C LYS A 542 14.89 -13.18 -3.59
N ASN A 543 15.15 -14.33 -4.21
CA ASN A 543 16.49 -14.82 -4.57
C ASN A 543 16.70 -14.74 -6.09
N LEU A 544 17.77 -14.07 -6.53
CA LEU A 544 18.13 -13.93 -7.94
C LEU A 544 19.05 -15.09 -8.36
N THR A 545 18.49 -16.06 -9.08
CA THR A 545 19.18 -17.23 -9.65
C THR A 545 18.69 -17.48 -11.07
N VAL A 546 19.44 -18.26 -11.85
CA VAL A 546 19.08 -18.60 -13.24
C VAL A 546 17.73 -19.33 -13.30
N ASP A 547 17.47 -20.27 -12.39
CA ASP A 547 16.19 -20.98 -12.32
C ASP A 547 15.03 -20.03 -12.00
N ASN A 548 15.18 -19.18 -10.97
CA ASN A 548 14.11 -18.28 -10.52
C ASN A 548 13.80 -17.21 -11.57
N LEU A 549 14.83 -16.58 -12.15
CA LEU A 549 14.64 -15.53 -13.15
C LEU A 549 14.16 -16.13 -14.47
N SER A 550 14.68 -17.28 -14.94
CA SER A 550 14.18 -17.91 -16.16
C SER A 550 12.75 -18.46 -16.02
N ALA A 551 12.39 -19.03 -14.87
CA ALA A 551 11.02 -19.45 -14.60
C ALA A 551 10.06 -18.25 -14.56
N ALA A 552 10.45 -17.16 -13.90
CA ALA A 552 9.65 -15.93 -13.87
C ALA A 552 9.53 -15.29 -15.26
N LEU A 553 10.61 -15.22 -16.04
CA LEU A 553 10.63 -14.70 -17.41
C LEU A 553 9.70 -15.51 -18.34
N ARG A 554 9.79 -16.85 -18.33
CA ARG A 554 8.88 -17.73 -19.08
C ARG A 554 7.41 -17.52 -18.71
N VAL A 555 7.10 -17.32 -17.42
CA VAL A 555 5.73 -17.02 -16.97
C VAL A 555 5.26 -15.66 -17.49
N VAL A 556 6.01 -14.57 -17.24
CA VAL A 556 5.53 -13.22 -17.64
C VAL A 556 5.51 -13.02 -19.15
N SER A 557 6.28 -13.78 -19.93
CA SER A 557 6.30 -13.70 -21.40
C SER A 557 5.19 -14.51 -22.07
N THR A 558 4.70 -15.59 -21.45
CA THR A 558 3.69 -16.49 -22.05
C THR A 558 2.30 -16.43 -21.40
N ASP A 559 2.16 -15.95 -20.17
CA ASP A 559 0.85 -15.85 -19.50
C ASP A 559 0.03 -14.69 -20.08
N GLU A 560 -0.91 -15.04 -20.95
CA GLU A 560 -1.88 -14.13 -21.56
C GLU A 560 -2.98 -13.67 -20.59
N ASN A 561 -3.26 -14.41 -19.51
CA ASN A 561 -4.20 -13.97 -18.48
C ASN A 561 -3.54 -12.91 -17.58
N MET A 562 -2.30 -13.11 -17.16
CA MET A 562 -1.49 -12.12 -16.45
C MET A 562 -1.38 -10.82 -17.26
N LEU A 563 -1.12 -10.91 -18.58
CA LEU A 563 -1.12 -9.74 -19.47
C LEU A 563 -2.49 -9.03 -19.51
N LYS A 564 -3.60 -9.77 -19.57
CA LYS A 564 -4.96 -9.18 -19.59
C LYS A 564 -5.31 -8.49 -18.27
N VAL A 565 -4.93 -9.07 -17.12
CA VAL A 565 -5.12 -8.45 -15.80
C VAL A 565 -4.23 -7.22 -15.64
N ALA A 566 -2.94 -7.30 -16.01
CA ALA A 566 -2.02 -6.17 -15.97
C ALA A 566 -2.50 -5.00 -16.85
N ASN A 567 -2.98 -5.27 -18.07
CA ASN A 567 -3.54 -4.22 -18.93
C ASN A 567 -4.81 -3.57 -18.35
N ARG A 568 -5.70 -4.36 -17.73
CA ARG A 568 -6.90 -3.83 -17.04
C ARG A 568 -6.52 -2.96 -15.82
N VAL A 569 -5.44 -3.32 -15.11
CA VAL A 569 -4.88 -2.50 -14.02
C VAL A 569 -4.28 -1.20 -14.57
N GLY A 570 -3.51 -1.27 -15.65
CA GLY A 570 -2.95 -0.09 -16.32
C GLY A 570 -4.00 0.86 -16.90
N GLN A 571 -5.11 0.33 -17.44
CA GLN A 571 -6.28 1.12 -17.85
C GLN A 571 -6.86 1.91 -16.66
N LYS A 572 -7.07 1.26 -15.50
CA LYS A 572 -7.53 1.95 -14.28
C LYS A 572 -6.56 2.99 -13.76
N ILE A 573 -5.25 2.73 -13.83
CA ILE A 573 -4.23 3.69 -13.43
C ILE A 573 -4.30 4.94 -14.32
N ARG A 574 -4.31 4.76 -15.65
CA ARG A 574 -4.36 5.89 -16.59
C ARG A 574 -5.64 6.72 -16.44
N ALA A 575 -6.79 6.09 -16.20
CA ALA A 575 -8.08 6.74 -15.97
C ALA A 575 -8.24 7.48 -14.62
N VAL A 576 -7.21 7.47 -13.76
CA VAL A 576 -7.13 8.27 -12.51
C VAL A 576 -6.01 9.33 -12.61
N SER A 577 -5.22 9.32 -13.69
CA SER A 577 -4.16 10.30 -13.98
C SER A 577 -4.55 11.27 -15.10
N THR A 578 -5.86 11.42 -15.36
CA THR A 578 -6.49 12.33 -16.32
C THR A 578 -7.61 13.08 -15.62
#